data_AF-A0A534ZWP5-F1
#
_entry.id   AF-A0A534ZWP5-F1
#
_cell.length_a   1.000
_cell.length_b   1.000
_cell.length_c   1.000
_cell.angle_alpha   90.00
_cell.angle_beta   90.00
_cell.angle_gamma   90.00
#
_symmetry.space_group_name_H-M   'P 1'
#
loop_
_entity.id
_entity.type
_entity.pdbx_description
1 polymer ?
#
loop_
_entity_poly.entity_id
_entity_poly.type
_entity_poly.pdbx_seq_one_letter_code
_entity_poly.pdbx_strand_id
1 'polypeptide(L)'
;RYYWSHENFPASAFSLRSGAPENVVIVDTTGDRNRVLGEVDLFAAPLLVHEKAIYIHEGVQHHVDRLDWEERKAYVTRTDVDYYTDADLGITLKVLEVFDEADEARRGKRQRGEVMVAWKVTMFKKIKFHTHENVGWGSISIPEQEMHTTACWLVPPSDLVNRYDRDTLDGALIGLANLARTTASLLLMCDPRDLGVLAQVQAPFTGQPTLYLFDAVPGGVGLSERLFSLTDDLIHASRKAVESCACADGCPACVGPAIEVGHRGKAVVTELLAALDAA
;
A
#
# COMPACT_ATOMS: atom_id res chain seq x y z
N ARG A 1 -28.60 0.83 35.61
CA ARG A 1 -27.16 1.13 35.78
C ARG A 1 -26.40 -0.11 35.35
N TYR A 2 -25.38 0.03 34.52
CA TYR A 2 -24.52 -1.09 34.13
C TYR A 2 -23.22 -0.96 34.93
N TYR A 3 -22.77 -2.06 35.51
CA TYR A 3 -21.57 -2.12 36.34
C TYR A 3 -20.57 -3.06 35.70
N TRP A 4 -19.29 -2.67 35.75
CA TRP A 4 -18.20 -3.53 35.31
C TRP A 4 -18.17 -4.79 36.19
N SER A 5 -18.21 -5.96 35.57
CA SER A 5 -18.36 -7.25 36.25
C SER A 5 -17.16 -8.17 36.03
N HIS A 6 -16.03 -7.63 35.58
CA HIS A 6 -14.80 -8.39 35.34
C HIS A 6 -13.66 -7.85 36.19
N GLU A 7 -12.69 -8.69 36.53
CA GLU A 7 -11.48 -8.27 37.25
C GLU A 7 -10.44 -7.61 36.32
N ASN A 8 -10.65 -7.67 35.00
CA ASN A 8 -9.66 -7.19 34.02
C ASN A 8 -9.73 -5.68 33.91
N PHE A 9 -8.58 -5.06 33.66
CA PHE A 9 -8.49 -3.64 33.33
C PHE A 9 -8.55 -3.47 31.80
N PRO A 10 -9.72 -3.14 31.23
CA PRO A 10 -9.89 -3.18 29.77
C PRO A 10 -8.94 -2.24 29.04
N ALA A 11 -8.61 -1.08 29.62
CA ALA A 11 -7.79 -0.07 28.96
C ALA A 11 -6.33 -0.51 28.67
N SER A 12 -5.79 -1.54 29.33
CA SER A 12 -4.47 -2.07 28.98
C SER A 12 -4.48 -2.99 27.76
N ALA A 13 -5.64 -3.52 27.37
CA ALA A 13 -5.79 -4.42 26.23
C ALA A 13 -6.07 -3.69 24.91
N PHE A 14 -6.41 -2.39 24.95
CA PHE A 14 -6.76 -1.60 23.77
C PHE A 14 -5.77 -0.46 23.58
N SER A 15 -5.14 -0.43 22.41
CA SER A 15 -4.44 0.76 21.95
C SER A 15 -5.42 1.70 21.24
N LEU A 16 -5.31 3.00 21.48
CA LEU A 16 -6.03 4.02 20.70
C LEU A 16 -5.46 4.18 19.27
N ARG A 17 -4.26 3.65 19.04
CA ARG A 17 -3.59 3.57 17.74
C ARG A 17 -3.20 2.11 17.54
N SER A 18 -4.06 1.33 16.89
CA SER A 18 -3.99 -0.14 16.78
C SER A 18 -2.77 -0.70 16.03
N GLY A 19 -1.71 0.09 15.87
CA GLY A 19 -0.48 -0.27 15.18
C GLY A 19 0.65 0.65 15.58
N ALA A 20 1.00 0.71 16.86
CA ALA A 20 2.34 1.17 17.25
C ALA A 20 3.25 -0.06 17.33
N PRO A 21 3.79 -0.59 16.21
CA PRO A 21 4.93 -1.47 16.31
C PRO A 21 6.03 -0.71 17.04
N GLU A 22 6.78 -1.36 17.94
CA GLU A 22 7.92 -0.68 18.54
C GLU A 22 8.87 -0.25 17.42
N ASN A 23 9.44 0.94 17.57
CA ASN A 23 10.36 1.50 16.61
C ASN A 23 11.71 0.76 16.62
N VAL A 24 12.44 0.87 15.52
CA VAL A 24 13.84 0.49 15.43
C VAL A 24 14.71 1.67 15.86
N VAL A 25 15.51 1.46 16.90
CA VAL A 25 16.43 2.47 17.45
C VAL A 25 17.73 2.48 16.63
N ILE A 26 18.15 3.67 16.20
CA ILE A 26 19.38 3.85 15.41
C ILE A 26 20.51 4.25 16.35
N VAL A 27 21.54 3.41 16.42
CA VAL A 27 22.68 3.52 17.33
C VAL A 27 23.95 3.77 16.52
N ASP A 28 24.54 4.95 16.68
CA ASP A 28 25.86 5.29 16.18
C ASP A 28 26.95 4.62 17.03
N THR A 29 27.81 3.84 16.37
CA THR A 29 28.94 3.12 16.96
C THR A 29 30.30 3.61 16.46
N THR A 30 30.36 4.82 15.88
CA THR A 30 31.61 5.37 15.29
C THR A 30 32.69 5.68 16.32
N GLY A 31 32.30 6.19 17.49
CA GLY A 31 33.23 6.62 18.55
C GLY A 31 33.38 5.61 19.70
N ASP A 32 34.08 6.02 20.76
CA ASP A 32 34.32 5.19 21.95
C ASP A 32 33.04 4.87 22.75
N ARG A 33 31.94 5.60 22.49
CA ARG A 33 30.65 5.42 23.15
C ARG A 33 29.55 5.35 22.12
N ASN A 34 28.67 4.35 22.29
CA ASN A 34 27.45 4.24 21.51
C ASN A 34 26.52 5.41 21.81
N ARG A 35 25.95 6.01 20.76
CA ARG A 35 25.00 7.11 20.87
C ARG A 35 23.74 6.79 20.08
N VAL A 36 22.57 7.02 20.67
CA VAL A 36 21.31 6.96 19.93
C VAL A 36 21.16 8.22 19.07
N LEU A 37 20.97 8.03 17.77
CA LEU A 37 20.71 9.13 16.82
C LEU A 37 19.21 9.43 16.73
N GLY A 38 18.38 8.39 16.73
CA GLY A 38 16.93 8.51 16.57
C GLY A 38 16.27 7.15 16.41
N GLU A 39 15.05 7.17 15.87
CA GLU A 39 14.21 6.00 15.70
C GLU A 39 13.52 6.05 14.33
N VAL A 40 13.23 4.88 13.77
CA VAL A 40 12.37 4.72 12.58
C VAL A 40 11.31 3.67 12.88
N ASP A 41 10.14 3.78 12.26
CA ASP A 41 9.10 2.77 12.42
C ASP A 41 9.51 1.42 11.82
N LEU A 42 8.91 0.34 12.32
CA LEU A 42 9.25 -1.02 11.91
C LEU A 42 8.99 -1.29 10.41
N PHE A 43 8.03 -0.59 9.81
CA PHE A 43 7.70 -0.74 8.39
C PHE A 43 8.72 -0.05 7.48
N ALA A 44 9.22 1.12 7.89
CA ALA A 44 10.27 1.85 7.18
C ALA A 44 11.66 1.28 7.40
N ALA A 45 11.89 0.53 8.48
CA ALA A 45 13.22 0.02 8.81
C ALA A 45 13.87 -0.83 7.69
N PRO A 46 13.16 -1.76 7.03
CA PRO A 46 13.70 -2.49 5.88
C PRO A 46 14.04 -1.63 4.65
N LEU A 47 13.49 -0.41 4.56
CA LEU A 47 13.73 0.51 3.45
C LEU A 47 14.90 1.48 3.75
N LEU A 48 14.96 1.98 4.97
CA LEU A 48 15.85 3.08 5.34
C LEU A 48 17.11 2.63 6.10
N VAL A 49 17.00 1.54 6.89
CA VAL A 49 18.07 1.07 7.77
C VAL A 49 18.32 -0.43 7.62
N HIS A 50 18.12 -0.97 6.42
CA HIS A 50 18.61 -2.31 6.09
C HIS A 50 20.14 -2.36 6.12
N GLU A 51 20.71 -3.56 6.25
CA GLU A 51 22.16 -3.73 6.16
C GLU A 51 22.70 -3.12 4.85
N LYS A 52 23.80 -2.37 4.95
CA LYS A 52 24.45 -1.63 3.84
C LYS A 52 23.69 -0.39 3.33
N ALA A 53 22.60 0.01 3.98
CA ALA A 53 21.94 1.28 3.69
C ALA A 53 22.84 2.47 4.06
N ILE A 54 22.63 3.60 3.40
CA ILE A 54 23.16 4.91 3.80
C ILE A 54 22.02 5.67 4.46
N TYR A 55 22.03 5.70 5.78
CA TYR A 55 21.10 6.47 6.59
C TYR A 55 21.61 7.90 6.74
N ILE A 56 20.78 8.87 6.38
CA ILE A 56 21.14 10.30 6.44
C ILE A 56 20.34 10.93 7.59
N HIS A 57 21.05 11.45 8.59
CA HIS A 57 20.46 12.11 9.75
C HIS A 57 20.93 13.56 9.80
N GLU A 58 20.01 14.51 9.60
CA GLU A 58 20.30 15.95 9.56
C GLU A 58 21.46 16.32 8.60
N GLY A 59 21.55 15.62 7.47
CA GLY A 59 22.62 15.80 6.47
C GLY A 59 23.92 15.05 6.76
N VAL A 60 24.05 14.41 7.94
CA VAL A 60 25.19 13.55 8.27
C VAL A 60 24.90 12.12 7.82
N GLN A 61 25.82 11.56 7.03
CA GLN A 61 25.68 10.23 6.45
C GLN A 61 26.21 9.15 7.40
N HIS A 62 25.49 8.04 7.49
CA HIS A 62 25.87 6.88 8.27
C HIS A 62 25.64 5.61 7.43
N HIS A 63 26.66 4.76 7.37
CA HIS A 63 26.53 3.41 6.83
C HIS A 63 25.89 2.50 7.86
N VAL A 64 24.88 1.73 7.47
CA VAL A 64 24.24 0.75 8.35
C VAL A 64 25.03 -0.55 8.30
N ASP A 65 25.74 -0.84 9.39
CA ASP A 65 26.60 -2.00 9.51
C ASP A 65 25.79 -3.27 9.80
N ARG A 66 24.75 -3.15 10.62
CA ARG A 66 23.90 -4.27 11.03
C ARG A 66 22.51 -3.80 11.42
N LEU A 67 21.49 -4.49 10.92
CA LEU A 67 20.11 -4.36 11.41
C LEU A 67 19.77 -5.58 12.26
N ASP A 68 19.68 -5.37 13.56
CA ASP A 68 19.21 -6.39 14.51
C ASP A 68 17.68 -6.33 14.59
N TRP A 69 17.03 -7.21 13.83
CA TRP A 69 15.57 -7.23 13.68
C TRP A 69 14.85 -7.65 14.96
N GLU A 70 15.43 -8.61 15.71
CA GLU A 70 14.84 -9.12 16.95
C GLU A 70 14.89 -8.07 18.07
N GLU A 71 16.05 -7.42 18.22
CA GLU A 71 16.27 -6.38 19.24
C GLU A 71 15.83 -4.97 18.82
N ARG A 72 15.34 -4.82 17.59
CA ARG A 72 14.88 -3.56 16.98
C ARG A 72 15.95 -2.46 17.06
N LYS A 73 17.18 -2.79 16.65
CA LYS A 73 18.32 -1.87 16.68
C LYS A 73 19.06 -1.87 15.35
N ALA A 74 19.26 -0.69 14.78
CA ALA A 74 20.14 -0.48 13.63
C ALA A 74 21.46 0.12 14.11
N TYR A 75 22.57 -0.60 13.90
CA TYR A 75 23.91 -0.13 14.24
C TYR A 75 24.53 0.54 13.01
N VAL A 76 24.99 1.76 13.20
CA VAL A 76 25.47 2.60 12.10
C VAL A 76 26.82 3.21 12.44
N THR A 77 27.63 3.43 11.41
CA THR A 77 28.89 4.17 11.50
C THR A 77 28.88 5.35 10.56
N ARG A 78 29.41 6.48 11.01
CA ARG A 78 29.50 7.69 10.20
C ARG A 78 30.38 7.41 8.98
N THR A 79 29.89 7.83 7.83
CA THR A 79 30.60 7.66 6.56
C THR A 79 30.54 8.95 5.75
N ASP A 80 31.34 9.00 4.69
CA ASP A 80 31.35 10.10 3.71
C ASP A 80 31.42 9.46 2.32
N VAL A 81 30.26 9.33 1.68
CA VAL A 81 30.10 8.71 0.36
C VAL A 81 29.37 9.66 -0.59
N ASP A 82 29.58 9.45 -1.90
CA ASP A 82 28.98 10.27 -2.96
C ASP A 82 27.62 9.75 -3.48
N TYR A 83 27.03 8.78 -2.77
CA TYR A 83 25.76 8.14 -3.12
C TYR A 83 24.84 7.95 -1.90
N TYR A 84 23.54 7.80 -2.16
CA TYR A 84 22.55 7.34 -1.19
C TYR A 84 21.95 6.00 -1.64
N THR A 85 21.26 5.33 -0.74
CA THR A 85 20.59 4.05 -1.02
C THR A 85 19.09 4.24 -1.12
N ASP A 86 18.48 3.54 -2.08
CA ASP A 86 17.04 3.52 -2.29
C ASP A 86 16.58 2.08 -2.48
N ALA A 87 15.62 1.63 -1.68
CA ALA A 87 15.20 0.24 -1.59
C ALA A 87 13.79 0.06 -2.15
N ASP A 88 13.56 -1.05 -2.85
CA ASP A 88 12.29 -1.31 -3.53
C ASP A 88 11.42 -2.29 -2.73
N LEU A 89 10.19 -1.88 -2.43
CA LEU A 89 9.22 -2.67 -1.66
C LEU A 89 8.32 -3.48 -2.59
N GLY A 90 8.45 -4.80 -2.56
CA GLY A 90 7.47 -5.68 -3.19
C GLY A 90 6.28 -5.91 -2.26
N ILE A 91 5.05 -5.74 -2.75
CA ILE A 91 3.82 -6.07 -2.03
C ILE A 91 3.10 -7.21 -2.74
N THR A 92 2.70 -8.23 -1.99
CA THR A 92 1.92 -9.38 -2.46
C THR A 92 0.63 -9.48 -1.67
N LEU A 93 -0.48 -9.76 -2.33
CA LEU A 93 -1.77 -10.04 -1.70
C LEU A 93 -2.22 -11.44 -2.06
N LYS A 94 -2.66 -12.22 -1.07
CA LYS A 94 -3.25 -13.55 -1.25
C LYS A 94 -4.63 -13.58 -0.59
N VAL A 95 -5.63 -14.05 -1.34
CA VAL A 95 -6.96 -14.32 -0.78
C VAL A 95 -6.90 -15.63 -0.01
N LEU A 96 -7.32 -15.61 1.26
CA LEU A 96 -7.36 -16.78 2.14
C LEU A 96 -8.74 -17.43 2.14
N GLU A 97 -9.78 -16.61 2.32
CA GLU A 97 -11.17 -17.06 2.38
C GLU A 97 -12.08 -16.01 1.73
N VAL A 98 -13.19 -16.45 1.14
CA VAL A 98 -14.25 -15.57 0.61
C VAL A 98 -15.48 -15.71 1.51
N PHE A 99 -15.93 -14.59 2.07
CA PHE A 99 -17.10 -14.55 2.96
C PHE A 99 -18.38 -14.27 2.21
N ASP A 100 -18.38 -13.27 1.34
CA ASP A 100 -19.53 -12.89 0.52
C ASP A 100 -19.13 -12.63 -0.92
N GLU A 101 -20.07 -12.87 -1.82
CA GLU A 101 -19.91 -12.73 -3.26
C GLU A 101 -21.21 -12.21 -3.88
N ALA A 102 -21.10 -11.23 -4.77
CA ALA A 102 -22.16 -10.82 -5.67
C ALA A 102 -21.61 -10.83 -7.10
N ASP A 103 -22.17 -11.72 -7.92
CA ASP A 103 -21.84 -11.83 -9.34
C ASP A 103 -22.94 -11.20 -10.17
N GLU A 104 -22.62 -10.08 -10.80
CA GLU A 104 -23.51 -9.38 -11.71
C GLU A 104 -22.90 -9.48 -13.10
N ALA A 105 -23.36 -10.46 -13.90
CA ALA A 105 -22.78 -10.81 -15.19
C ALA A 105 -22.53 -9.64 -16.18
N ARG A 106 -23.17 -8.48 -15.99
CA ARG A 106 -22.96 -7.25 -16.78
C ARG A 106 -22.16 -6.16 -16.06
N ARG A 107 -22.08 -6.17 -14.73
CA ARG A 107 -21.42 -5.17 -13.89
C ARG A 107 -20.14 -5.68 -13.24
N GLY A 108 -19.71 -6.89 -13.60
CA GLY A 108 -18.55 -7.53 -13.01
C GLY A 108 -18.89 -8.24 -11.71
N LYS A 109 -17.85 -8.64 -10.99
CA LYS A 109 -17.99 -9.43 -9.77
C LYS A 109 -17.40 -8.68 -8.60
N ARG A 110 -18.14 -8.60 -7.48
CA ARG A 110 -17.64 -8.08 -6.20
C ARG A 110 -17.60 -9.19 -5.17
N GLN A 111 -16.55 -9.23 -4.38
CA GLN A 111 -16.37 -10.23 -3.33
C GLN A 111 -15.73 -9.57 -2.11
N ARG A 112 -15.94 -10.15 -0.94
CA ARG A 112 -15.17 -9.80 0.26
C ARG A 112 -14.70 -11.05 0.98
N GLY A 113 -13.65 -10.90 1.77
CA GLY A 113 -13.07 -12.02 2.47
C GLY A 113 -11.82 -11.66 3.26
N GLU A 114 -11.16 -12.69 3.77
CA GLU A 114 -9.88 -12.56 4.44
C GLU A 114 -8.74 -12.61 3.41
N VAL A 115 -7.77 -11.72 3.59
CA VAL A 115 -6.57 -11.65 2.76
C VAL A 115 -5.33 -11.58 3.64
N MET A 116 -4.22 -12.08 3.11
CA MET A 116 -2.89 -11.88 3.63
C MET A 116 -2.17 -10.89 2.73
N VAL A 117 -1.75 -9.76 3.29
CA VAL A 117 -0.91 -8.78 2.62
C VAL A 117 0.51 -8.97 3.14
N ALA A 118 1.43 -9.27 2.22
CA ALA A 118 2.84 -9.46 2.53
C ALA A 118 3.67 -8.36 1.85
N TRP A 119 4.72 -7.91 2.51
CA TRP A 119 5.69 -7.00 1.91
C TRP A 119 7.11 -7.42 2.19
N LYS A 120 7.94 -7.29 1.16
CA LYS A 120 9.33 -7.71 1.19
C LYS A 120 10.20 -6.75 0.39
N VAL A 121 11.23 -6.25 1.05
CA VAL A 121 12.30 -5.50 0.41
C VAL A 121 13.37 -6.50 -0.02
N THR A 122 13.64 -6.59 -1.31
CA THR A 122 14.55 -7.61 -1.87
C THR A 122 15.87 -7.02 -2.35
N MET A 123 15.87 -5.78 -2.80
CA MET A 123 17.05 -5.10 -3.31
C MET A 123 17.04 -3.61 -3.01
N PHE A 124 18.24 -3.03 -3.04
CA PHE A 124 18.42 -1.59 -3.05
C PHE A 124 19.37 -1.17 -4.17
N LYS A 125 19.25 0.08 -4.59
CA LYS A 125 20.11 0.76 -5.56
C LYS A 125 20.99 1.75 -4.83
N LYS A 126 22.19 1.98 -5.35
CA LYS A 126 23.10 3.05 -4.96
C LYS A 126 23.01 4.16 -6.00
N ILE A 127 22.60 5.34 -5.59
CA ILE A 127 22.29 6.46 -6.50
C ILE A 127 23.17 7.65 -6.12
N LYS A 128 23.90 8.22 -7.08
CA LYS A 128 24.75 9.40 -6.84
C LYS A 128 23.93 10.64 -6.52
N PHE A 129 24.35 11.43 -5.54
CA PHE A 129 23.63 12.63 -5.09
C PHE A 129 23.41 13.68 -6.19
N HIS A 130 24.42 13.93 -7.02
CA HIS A 130 24.37 15.02 -8.00
C HIS A 130 23.80 14.56 -9.34
N THR A 131 24.29 13.44 -9.86
CA THR A 131 23.93 12.96 -11.19
C THR A 131 22.67 12.10 -11.21
N HIS A 132 22.22 11.61 -10.05
CA HIS A 132 21.12 10.64 -9.93
C HIS A 132 21.37 9.36 -10.76
N GLU A 133 22.63 9.07 -11.08
CA GLU A 133 23.01 7.87 -11.79
C GLU A 133 23.05 6.68 -10.83
N ASN A 134 22.51 5.55 -11.29
CA ASN A 134 22.63 4.29 -10.58
C ASN A 134 24.07 3.76 -10.73
N VAL A 135 24.79 3.68 -9.61
CA VAL A 135 26.19 3.22 -9.56
C VAL A 135 26.33 1.80 -9.04
N GLY A 136 25.22 1.14 -8.67
CA GLY A 136 25.24 -0.24 -8.22
C GLY A 136 23.96 -0.64 -7.50
N TRP A 137 23.92 -1.89 -7.10
CA TRP A 137 22.80 -2.45 -6.35
C TRP A 137 23.31 -3.48 -5.33
N GLY A 138 22.44 -3.85 -4.39
CA GLY A 138 22.69 -4.93 -3.44
C GLY A 138 21.40 -5.64 -3.07
N SER A 139 21.53 -6.86 -2.54
CA SER A 139 20.42 -7.65 -2.02
C SER A 139 20.18 -7.37 -0.55
N ILE A 140 18.92 -7.43 -0.13
CA ILE A 140 18.49 -7.30 1.26
C ILE A 140 17.95 -8.66 1.71
N SER A 141 18.40 -9.11 2.88
CA SER A 141 18.00 -10.40 3.46
C SER A 141 17.23 -10.18 4.76
N ILE A 142 16.07 -9.54 4.66
CA ILE A 142 15.14 -9.31 5.78
C ILE A 142 13.94 -10.25 5.61
N PRO A 143 13.37 -10.81 6.70
CA PRO A 143 12.18 -11.64 6.64
C PRO A 143 11.01 -10.86 6.02
N GLU A 144 10.24 -11.55 5.18
CA GLU A 144 8.97 -11.03 4.68
C GLU A 144 8.02 -10.76 5.85
N GLN A 145 7.37 -9.60 5.80
CA GLN A 145 6.38 -9.22 6.80
C GLN A 145 5.00 -9.48 6.24
N GLU A 146 4.10 -10.00 7.08
CA GLU A 146 2.75 -10.38 6.69
C GLU A 146 1.72 -9.75 7.63
N MET A 147 0.59 -9.33 7.07
CA MET A 147 -0.56 -8.83 7.78
C MET A 147 -1.81 -9.53 7.27
N HIS A 148 -2.50 -10.20 8.18
CA HIS A 148 -3.82 -10.77 7.93
C HIS A 148 -4.86 -9.68 8.17
N THR A 149 -5.76 -9.50 7.21
CA THR A 149 -6.80 -8.46 7.27
C THR A 149 -7.98 -8.84 6.39
N THR A 150 -9.03 -8.01 6.40
CA THR A 150 -10.18 -8.17 5.52
C THR A 150 -10.06 -7.28 4.28
N ALA A 151 -10.58 -7.75 3.16
CA ALA A 151 -10.63 -7.00 1.90
C ALA A 151 -11.98 -7.14 1.20
N CYS A 152 -12.28 -6.14 0.38
CA CYS A 152 -13.31 -6.17 -0.65
C CYS A 152 -12.60 -5.99 -1.99
N TRP A 153 -12.98 -6.75 -3.00
CA TRP A 153 -12.39 -6.63 -4.33
C TRP A 153 -13.40 -6.68 -5.46
N LEU A 154 -13.05 -5.98 -6.53
CA LEU A 154 -13.86 -5.80 -7.73
C LEU A 154 -13.13 -6.40 -8.94
N VAL A 155 -13.84 -7.25 -9.67
CA VAL A 155 -13.39 -7.85 -10.93
C VAL A 155 -14.23 -7.25 -12.05
N PRO A 156 -13.66 -6.41 -12.91
CA PRO A 156 -14.40 -5.83 -14.03
C PRO A 156 -14.86 -6.90 -15.05
N PRO A 157 -15.92 -6.63 -15.84
CA PRO A 157 -16.39 -7.54 -16.88
C PRO A 157 -15.29 -7.92 -17.87
N SER A 158 -15.10 -9.22 -18.11
CA SER A 158 -14.02 -9.73 -18.96
C SER A 158 -14.15 -9.29 -20.43
N ASP A 159 -15.37 -9.10 -20.93
CA ASP A 159 -15.62 -8.59 -22.29
C ASP A 159 -15.13 -7.15 -22.49
N LEU A 160 -15.11 -6.35 -21.42
CA LEU A 160 -14.60 -4.99 -21.45
C LEU A 160 -13.08 -4.98 -21.35
N VAL A 161 -12.53 -5.78 -20.42
CA VAL A 161 -11.10 -5.79 -20.19
C VAL A 161 -10.32 -6.36 -21.38
N ASN A 162 -10.87 -7.37 -22.05
CA ASN A 162 -10.25 -8.00 -23.23
C ASN A 162 -10.15 -7.06 -24.46
N ARG A 163 -10.70 -5.84 -24.41
CA ARG A 163 -10.60 -4.83 -25.48
C ARG A 163 -9.28 -4.07 -25.45
N TYR A 164 -8.55 -4.16 -24.35
CA TYR A 164 -7.35 -3.38 -24.07
C TYR A 164 -6.10 -4.26 -24.03
N ASP A 165 -4.97 -3.71 -24.44
CA ASP A 165 -3.68 -4.31 -24.19
C ASP A 165 -3.32 -4.23 -22.69
N ARG A 166 -2.32 -5.02 -22.29
CA ARG A 166 -1.91 -5.16 -20.89
C ARG A 166 -1.45 -3.84 -20.27
N ASP A 167 -0.73 -2.99 -21.01
CA ASP A 167 -0.14 -1.77 -20.48
C ASP A 167 -1.20 -0.69 -20.29
N THR A 168 -2.09 -0.53 -21.28
CA THR A 168 -3.25 0.38 -21.15
C THR A 168 -4.15 -0.01 -19.98
N LEU A 169 -4.37 -1.32 -19.81
CA LEU A 169 -5.18 -1.84 -18.71
C LEU A 169 -4.52 -1.64 -17.35
N ASP A 170 -3.20 -1.84 -17.24
CA ASP A 170 -2.45 -1.61 -16.01
C ASP A 170 -2.59 -0.15 -15.56
N GLY A 171 -2.33 0.80 -16.47
CA GLY A 171 -2.52 2.23 -16.22
C GLY A 171 -3.95 2.59 -15.83
N ALA A 172 -4.95 1.97 -16.47
CA ALA A 172 -6.35 2.16 -16.10
C ALA A 172 -6.69 1.60 -14.71
N LEU A 173 -6.17 0.43 -14.34
CA LEU A 173 -6.39 -0.15 -13.01
C LEU A 173 -5.72 0.68 -11.90
N ILE A 174 -4.51 1.20 -12.14
CA ILE A 174 -3.85 2.17 -11.26
C ILE A 174 -4.73 3.42 -11.13
N GLY A 175 -5.28 3.90 -12.25
CA GLY A 175 -6.17 5.05 -12.26
C GLY A 175 -7.46 4.84 -11.47
N LEU A 176 -8.06 3.66 -11.60
CA LEU A 176 -9.21 3.24 -10.84
C LEU A 176 -8.87 3.10 -9.35
N ALA A 177 -7.69 2.56 -9.00
CA ALA A 177 -7.22 2.45 -7.63
C ALA A 177 -7.06 3.82 -6.94
N ASN A 178 -6.51 4.81 -7.65
CA ASN A 178 -6.37 6.17 -7.14
C ASN A 178 -7.72 6.83 -6.82
N LEU A 179 -8.70 6.68 -7.72
CA LEU A 179 -10.07 7.14 -7.50
C LEU A 179 -10.71 6.39 -6.33
N ALA A 180 -10.71 5.06 -6.39
CA ALA A 180 -11.37 4.20 -5.42
C ALA A 180 -10.86 4.44 -4.01
N ARG A 181 -9.55 4.63 -3.80
CA ARG A 181 -8.99 5.01 -2.50
C ARG A 181 -9.63 6.31 -1.99
N THR A 182 -9.61 7.35 -2.82
CA THR A 182 -10.10 8.68 -2.44
C THR A 182 -11.61 8.68 -2.17
N THR A 183 -12.40 8.06 -3.04
CA THR A 183 -13.86 8.00 -2.89
C THR A 183 -14.29 7.07 -1.77
N ALA A 184 -13.60 5.93 -1.57
CA ALA A 184 -13.89 5.01 -0.47
C ALA A 184 -13.63 5.70 0.88
N SER A 185 -12.53 6.44 1.02
CA SER A 185 -12.24 7.19 2.26
C SER A 185 -13.33 8.20 2.61
N LEU A 186 -13.89 8.88 1.60
CA LEU A 186 -15.01 9.81 1.80
C LEU A 186 -16.30 9.08 2.18
N LEU A 187 -16.62 7.94 1.54
CA LEU A 187 -17.82 7.16 1.84
C LEU A 187 -17.77 6.49 3.22
N LEU A 188 -16.59 6.02 3.62
CA LEU A 188 -16.36 5.36 4.90
C LEU A 188 -16.04 6.35 6.02
N MET A 189 -15.82 7.63 5.70
CA MET A 189 -15.39 8.67 6.64
C MET A 189 -14.10 8.30 7.39
N CYS A 190 -13.12 7.73 6.68
CA CYS A 190 -11.82 7.34 7.21
C CYS A 190 -10.65 8.11 6.57
N ASP A 191 -9.45 7.99 7.14
CA ASP A 191 -8.24 8.52 6.53
C ASP A 191 -7.86 7.64 5.32
N PRO A 192 -7.37 8.20 4.19
CA PRO A 192 -6.87 7.40 3.07
C PRO A 192 -5.79 6.37 3.43
N ARG A 193 -5.08 6.55 4.54
CA ARG A 193 -4.09 5.59 5.05
C ARG A 193 -4.72 4.42 5.80
N ASP A 194 -5.99 4.50 6.19
CA ASP A 194 -6.71 3.38 6.81
C ASP A 194 -7.12 2.31 5.78
N LEU A 195 -7.01 2.63 4.48
CA LEU A 195 -7.33 1.76 3.36
C LEU A 195 -6.11 1.48 2.50
N GLY A 196 -5.71 0.21 2.43
CA GLY A 196 -4.81 -0.26 1.40
C GLY A 196 -5.56 -0.50 0.08
N VAL A 197 -4.93 -0.15 -1.04
CA VAL A 197 -5.48 -0.42 -2.37
C VAL A 197 -4.41 -1.07 -3.23
N LEU A 198 -4.76 -2.17 -3.90
CA LEU A 198 -3.88 -2.90 -4.80
C LEU A 198 -4.62 -3.24 -6.08
N ALA A 199 -4.06 -2.84 -7.21
CA ALA A 199 -4.58 -3.19 -8.53
C ALA A 199 -3.69 -4.27 -9.14
N GLN A 200 -4.29 -5.32 -9.68
CA GLN A 200 -3.58 -6.41 -10.37
C GLN A 200 -4.23 -6.67 -11.71
N VAL A 201 -3.47 -6.55 -12.79
CA VAL A 201 -3.95 -6.89 -14.16
C VAL A 201 -4.31 -8.37 -14.28
N GLN A 202 -3.62 -9.22 -13.53
CA GLN A 202 -3.91 -10.64 -13.47
C GLN A 202 -3.72 -11.13 -12.04
N ALA A 203 -4.79 -11.09 -11.25
CA ALA A 203 -4.73 -11.55 -9.87
C ALA A 203 -4.60 -13.08 -9.84
N PRO A 204 -3.68 -13.65 -9.04
CA PRO A 204 -3.49 -15.10 -8.98
C PRO A 204 -4.74 -15.87 -8.56
N PHE A 205 -5.59 -15.26 -7.71
CA PHE A 205 -6.80 -15.89 -7.20
C PHE A 205 -7.94 -15.91 -8.23
N THR A 206 -8.24 -14.79 -8.87
CA THR A 206 -9.37 -14.69 -9.82
C THR A 206 -8.99 -15.06 -11.25
N GLY A 207 -7.68 -15.10 -11.55
CA GLY A 207 -7.15 -15.21 -12.92
C GLY A 207 -7.43 -14.00 -13.80
N GLN A 208 -7.96 -12.92 -13.20
CA GLN A 208 -8.54 -11.78 -13.89
C GLN A 208 -8.03 -10.45 -13.31
N PRO A 209 -8.16 -9.36 -14.07
CA PRO A 209 -7.99 -8.00 -13.57
C PRO A 209 -8.81 -7.77 -12.31
N THR A 210 -8.17 -7.37 -11.22
CA THR A 210 -8.83 -7.21 -9.92
C THR A 210 -8.32 -5.99 -9.18
N LEU A 211 -9.24 -5.21 -8.62
CA LEU A 211 -8.95 -4.13 -7.69
C LEU A 211 -9.28 -4.59 -6.27
N TYR A 212 -8.29 -4.61 -5.38
CA TYR A 212 -8.45 -4.91 -3.96
C TYR A 212 -8.45 -3.63 -3.13
N LEU A 213 -9.40 -3.50 -2.21
CA LEU A 213 -9.39 -2.52 -1.11
C LEU A 213 -9.43 -3.28 0.22
N PHE A 214 -8.47 -3.04 1.09
CA PHE A 214 -8.30 -3.78 2.33
C PHE A 214 -8.05 -2.86 3.52
N ASP A 215 -8.41 -3.32 4.71
CA ASP A 215 -8.19 -2.57 5.94
C ASP A 215 -6.69 -2.56 6.24
N ALA A 216 -6.08 -1.37 6.35
CA ALA A 216 -4.66 -1.20 6.66
C ALA A 216 -4.35 -1.40 8.15
N VAL A 217 -5.03 -2.37 8.78
CA VAL A 217 -4.93 -2.69 10.20
C VAL A 217 -4.97 -4.21 10.36
N PRO A 218 -4.08 -4.82 11.17
CA PRO A 218 -4.11 -6.25 11.44
C PRO A 218 -5.47 -6.70 11.99
N GLY A 219 -5.99 -7.80 11.44
CA GLY A 219 -7.30 -8.39 11.78
C GLY A 219 -8.50 -7.70 11.13
N GLY A 220 -8.32 -6.55 10.49
CA GLY A 220 -9.42 -5.75 9.94
C GLY A 220 -10.25 -5.06 11.02
N VAL A 221 -10.85 -3.92 10.65
CA VAL A 221 -11.71 -3.10 11.54
C VAL A 221 -13.13 -2.94 10.96
N GLY A 222 -13.41 -3.57 9.83
CA GLY A 222 -14.72 -3.60 9.18
C GLY A 222 -14.92 -2.55 8.08
N LEU A 223 -13.84 -1.87 7.64
CA LEU A 223 -13.94 -0.90 6.56
C LEU A 223 -14.28 -1.61 5.24
N SER A 224 -13.60 -2.71 4.93
CA SER A 224 -13.84 -3.51 3.73
C SER A 224 -15.23 -4.17 3.71
N GLU A 225 -15.75 -4.59 4.87
CA GLU A 225 -17.11 -5.11 4.99
C GLU A 225 -18.15 -4.03 4.67
N ARG A 226 -17.98 -2.84 5.24
CA ARG A 226 -18.87 -1.73 4.95
C ARG A 226 -18.77 -1.30 3.49
N LEU A 227 -17.56 -1.28 2.93
CA LEU A 227 -17.31 -0.93 1.54
C LEU A 227 -17.97 -1.91 0.57
N PHE A 228 -17.96 -3.22 0.87
CA PHE A 228 -18.65 -4.22 0.06
C PHE A 228 -20.14 -3.87 -0.12
N SER A 229 -20.81 -3.46 0.97
CA SER A 229 -22.22 -3.01 0.94
C SER A 229 -22.42 -1.68 0.19
N LEU A 230 -21.38 -0.84 0.09
CA LEU A 230 -21.40 0.47 -0.55
C LEU A 230 -20.73 0.47 -1.93
N THR A 231 -20.50 -0.70 -2.53
CA THR A 231 -19.78 -0.82 -3.80
C THR A 231 -20.42 0.00 -4.92
N ASP A 232 -21.75 0.03 -4.98
CA ASP A 232 -22.47 0.78 -6.01
C ASP A 232 -22.30 2.29 -5.82
N ASP A 233 -22.37 2.77 -4.57
CA ASP A 233 -22.08 4.16 -4.22
C ASP A 233 -20.61 4.53 -4.53
N LEU A 234 -19.67 3.61 -4.32
CA LEU A 234 -18.26 3.77 -4.63
C LEU A 234 -18.04 3.96 -6.13
N ILE A 235 -18.64 3.10 -6.95
CA ILE A 235 -18.55 3.17 -8.42
C ILE A 235 -19.16 4.50 -8.90
N HIS A 236 -20.37 4.83 -8.42
CA HIS A 236 -21.05 6.06 -8.79
C HIS A 236 -20.25 7.32 -8.40
N ALA A 237 -19.71 7.36 -7.18
CA ALA A 237 -18.88 8.46 -6.71
C ALA A 237 -17.59 8.59 -7.51
N SER A 238 -16.92 7.47 -7.81
CA SER A 238 -15.69 7.44 -8.63
C SER A 238 -15.96 7.95 -10.04
N ARG A 239 -17.08 7.54 -10.64
CA ARG A 239 -17.52 7.98 -11.96
C ARG A 239 -17.76 9.49 -11.99
N LYS A 240 -18.52 10.00 -11.03
CA LYS A 240 -18.77 11.43 -10.90
C LYS A 240 -17.48 12.23 -10.72
N ALA A 241 -16.52 11.71 -9.95
CA ALA A 241 -15.23 12.36 -9.72
C ALA A 241 -14.40 12.46 -11.01
N VAL A 242 -14.34 11.40 -11.82
CA VAL A 242 -13.58 11.42 -13.09
C VAL A 242 -14.26 12.29 -14.16
N GLU A 243 -15.59 12.24 -14.26
CA GLU A 243 -16.39 13.01 -15.24
C GLU A 243 -16.40 14.52 -14.92
N SER A 244 -16.40 14.90 -13.64
CA SER A 244 -16.36 16.32 -13.23
C SER A 244 -14.97 16.95 -13.29
N CYS A 245 -13.92 16.15 -13.47
CA CYS A 245 -12.55 16.66 -13.54
C CYS A 245 -12.22 17.21 -14.93
N ALA A 246 -11.74 18.46 -14.98
CA ALA A 246 -11.44 19.17 -16.23
C ALA A 246 -10.13 18.73 -16.93
N CYS A 247 -9.36 17.80 -16.37
CA CYS A 247 -8.12 17.32 -16.99
C CYS A 247 -8.39 16.52 -18.28
N ALA A 248 -7.45 16.55 -19.24
CA ALA A 248 -7.57 15.76 -20.48
C ALA A 248 -7.21 14.29 -20.24
N ASP A 249 -5.99 14.03 -19.77
CA ASP A 249 -5.43 12.66 -19.72
C ASP A 249 -5.36 12.09 -18.27
N GLY A 250 -5.63 12.93 -17.27
CA GLY A 250 -5.51 12.57 -15.85
C GLY A 250 -4.76 13.63 -15.03
N CYS A 251 -5.05 13.70 -13.74
CA CYS A 251 -4.32 14.51 -12.77
C CYS A 251 -4.38 13.86 -11.37
N PRO A 252 -3.53 14.27 -10.41
CA PRO A 252 -3.51 13.69 -9.06
C PRO A 252 -4.83 13.77 -8.28
N ALA A 253 -5.76 14.64 -8.68
CA ALA A 253 -7.08 14.75 -8.04
C ALA A 253 -8.14 13.78 -8.61
N CYS A 254 -7.82 13.01 -9.65
CA CYS A 254 -8.73 12.04 -10.27
C CYS A 254 -8.04 10.67 -10.42
N VAL A 255 -7.78 10.23 -11.65
CA VAL A 255 -7.10 8.95 -11.94
C VAL A 255 -5.59 8.99 -11.65
N GLY A 256 -4.96 10.16 -11.55
CA GLY A 256 -3.50 10.30 -11.50
C GLY A 256 -2.92 10.91 -12.78
N PRO A 257 -1.65 11.33 -12.76
CA PRO A 257 -1.00 11.98 -13.91
C PRO A 257 -0.77 10.98 -15.05
N ALA A 258 -0.80 11.48 -16.30
CA ALA A 258 -0.66 10.65 -17.51
C ALA A 258 0.66 9.84 -17.59
N ILE A 259 1.71 10.26 -16.86
CA ILE A 259 2.97 9.51 -16.77
C ILE A 259 2.81 8.19 -16.00
N GLU A 260 1.85 8.11 -15.09
CA GLU A 260 1.55 6.91 -14.29
C GLU A 260 0.46 6.07 -14.93
N VAL A 261 -0.63 6.69 -15.39
CA VAL A 261 -1.81 5.97 -15.90
C VAL A 261 -1.86 5.84 -17.42
N GLY A 262 -0.90 6.43 -18.12
CA GLY A 262 -0.88 6.54 -19.57
C GLY A 262 -1.87 7.59 -20.11
N HIS A 263 -1.65 8.04 -21.35
CA HIS A 263 -2.51 9.05 -22.00
C HIS A 263 -3.97 8.62 -22.15
N ARG A 264 -4.25 7.31 -22.23
CA ARG A 264 -5.61 6.76 -22.33
C ARG A 264 -6.21 6.35 -20.98
N GLY A 265 -5.45 6.45 -19.89
CA GLY A 265 -5.87 5.95 -18.57
C GLY A 265 -7.22 6.51 -18.12
N LYS A 266 -7.40 7.84 -18.20
CA LYS A 266 -8.67 8.48 -17.84
C LYS A 266 -9.88 7.98 -18.66
N ALA A 267 -9.70 7.83 -19.97
CA ALA A 267 -10.77 7.39 -20.86
C ALA A 267 -11.19 5.95 -20.53
N VAL A 268 -10.21 5.04 -20.37
CA VAL A 268 -10.48 3.63 -20.04
C VAL A 268 -11.09 3.48 -18.66
N VAL A 269 -10.64 4.25 -17.65
CA VAL A 269 -11.26 4.26 -16.32
C VAL A 269 -12.73 4.70 -16.39
N THR A 270 -13.03 5.71 -17.20
CA THR A 270 -14.41 6.19 -17.39
C THR A 270 -15.29 5.11 -18.01
N GLU A 271 -14.79 4.36 -19.00
CA GLU A 271 -15.50 3.22 -19.59
C GLU A 271 -15.68 2.05 -18.62
N LEU A 272 -14.65 1.72 -17.84
CA LEU A 272 -14.71 0.70 -16.79
C LEU A 272 -15.81 1.06 -15.78
N LEU A 273 -15.78 2.28 -15.24
CA LEU A 273 -16.78 2.76 -14.28
C LEU A 273 -18.19 2.78 -14.88
N ALA A 274 -18.35 3.18 -16.14
CA ALA A 274 -19.66 3.18 -16.79
C ALA A 274 -20.24 1.76 -16.97
N ALA A 275 -19.39 0.75 -17.22
CA ALA A 275 -19.83 -0.64 -17.31
C ALA A 275 -20.18 -1.23 -15.93
N LEU A 276 -19.42 -0.87 -14.89
CA LEU A 276 -19.70 -1.26 -13.52
C LEU A 276 -20.99 -0.59 -12.97
N ASP A 277 -21.31 0.63 -13.41
CA ASP A 277 -22.46 1.43 -12.96
C ASP A 277 -23.77 1.12 -13.71
N ALA A 278 -23.75 0.26 -14.75
CA ALA A 278 -24.86 0.07 -15.66
C ALA A 278 -26.09 -0.58 -14.99
N ALA A 279 -26.92 0.27 -14.36
CA ALA A 279 -28.20 -0.03 -13.72
C ALA A 279 -29.19 -0.73 -14.66
#